data_AF-A0A7J2KAX1-F1
#
_entry.id   AF-A0A7J2KAX1-F1
#
_cell.length_a   1.000
_cell.length_b   1.000
_cell.length_c   1.000
_cell.angle_alpha   90.00
_cell.angle_beta   90.00
_cell.angle_gamma   90.00
#
_symmetry.space_group_name_H-M   'P 1'
#
loop_
_entity.id
_entity.type
_entity.pdbx_description
1 polymer ?
#
loop_
_entity_poly.entity_id
_entity_poly.type
_entity_poly.pdbx_seq_one_letter_code
_entity_poly.pdbx_strand_id
1 'polypeptide(L)'
;MHVIEARSGENLGKLLASKGLLPLPCGGRGLCGQCIVKVNGNVSPPTGNELARRIGNGLRLACQTLVLGETYVELIYKPVLNVSKLTLSVDIKKIDPIYKIIELRQHYPRDEGRIPILMRRELIDEMCRYYVSVFDLVMGCTSDESGLILLIDLGTTKIAYQVIDRRGNVIREGVEL
;
A
#
# COMPACT_ATOMS: atom_id res chain seq x y z
N MET A 1 -25.47 26.07 -4.31
CA MET A 1 -24.93 26.07 -2.93
C MET A 1 -25.53 24.86 -2.23
N HIS A 2 -24.72 23.89 -1.81
CA HIS A 2 -25.19 22.74 -1.04
C HIS A 2 -24.88 22.98 0.44
N VAL A 3 -25.89 22.92 1.29
CA VAL A 3 -25.72 23.01 2.74
C VAL A 3 -25.59 21.59 3.28
N ILE A 4 -24.54 21.34 4.07
CA ILE A 4 -24.28 20.05 4.70
C ILE A 4 -24.19 20.30 6.20
N GLU A 5 -25.00 19.58 6.98
CA GLU A 5 -24.91 19.63 8.43
C GLU A 5 -23.67 18.87 8.91
N ALA A 6 -22.96 19.47 9.87
CA ALA A 6 -21.79 18.90 10.51
C ALA A 6 -21.87 19.14 12.03
N ARG A 7 -21.40 18.19 12.82
CA ARG A 7 -21.20 18.41 14.26
C ARG A 7 -19.88 19.14 14.50
N SER A 8 -19.82 19.96 15.54
CA SER A 8 -18.54 20.53 15.97
C SER A 8 -17.57 19.40 16.35
N GLY A 9 -16.33 19.48 15.87
CA GLY A 9 -15.31 18.44 15.97
C GLY A 9 -15.35 17.38 14.86
N GLU A 10 -16.31 17.42 13.94
CA GLU A 10 -16.40 16.44 12.86
C GLU A 10 -15.30 16.64 11.80
N ASN A 11 -14.77 15.53 11.25
CA ASN A 11 -13.71 15.57 10.24
C ASN A 11 -14.28 15.94 8.87
N LEU A 12 -13.83 17.08 8.33
CA LEU A 12 -14.34 17.64 7.09
C LEU A 12 -14.17 16.68 5.90
N GLY A 13 -13.01 16.03 5.79
CA GLY A 13 -12.73 15.10 4.70
C GLY A 13 -13.65 13.88 4.71
N LYS A 14 -13.89 13.28 5.89
CA LYS A 14 -14.83 12.16 6.03
C LYS A 14 -16.25 12.58 5.66
N LEU A 15 -16.69 13.75 6.13
CA LEU A 15 -18.00 14.30 5.82
C LEU A 15 -18.19 14.48 4.31
N LEU A 16 -17.25 15.17 3.65
CA LEU A 16 -17.32 15.40 2.19
C LEU A 16 -17.24 14.09 1.39
N ALA A 17 -16.39 13.15 1.81
CA ALA A 17 -16.28 11.83 1.17
C ALA A 17 -17.58 11.01 1.30
N SER A 18 -18.25 11.05 2.47
CA SER A 18 -19.53 10.38 2.69
C SER A 18 -20.65 10.87 1.75
N LYS A 19 -20.52 12.10 1.24
CA LYS A 19 -21.44 12.71 0.27
C LYS A 19 -20.98 12.55 -1.19
N GLY A 20 -19.89 11.81 -1.42
CA GLY A 20 -19.31 11.60 -2.75
C GLY A 20 -18.69 12.86 -3.36
N LEU A 21 -18.34 13.86 -2.54
CA LEU A 21 -17.83 15.15 -3.02
C LEU A 21 -16.32 15.18 -3.25
N LEU A 22 -15.56 14.30 -2.58
CA LEU A 22 -14.13 14.12 -2.80
C LEU A 22 -13.68 12.70 -2.45
N PRO A 23 -12.56 12.21 -3.01
CA PRO A 23 -12.00 10.90 -2.66
C PRO A 23 -11.01 10.99 -1.48
N LEU A 24 -10.91 9.90 -0.71
CA LEU A 24 -9.89 9.73 0.36
C LEU A 24 -9.05 8.47 0.14
N PRO A 25 -8.25 8.38 -0.94
CA PRO A 25 -7.52 7.16 -1.27
C PRO A 25 -6.48 6.76 -0.23
N CYS A 26 -5.90 7.73 0.48
CA CYS A 26 -4.98 7.46 1.60
C CYS A 26 -5.66 7.16 2.94
N GLY A 27 -7.00 6.99 2.96
CA GLY A 27 -7.77 6.77 4.20
C GLY A 27 -7.80 7.97 5.15
N GLY A 28 -7.49 9.18 4.65
CA GLY A 28 -7.48 10.40 5.46
C GLY A 28 -6.23 10.61 6.31
N ARG A 29 -5.10 9.96 5.98
CA ARG A 29 -3.82 10.07 6.70
C ARG A 29 -3.03 11.36 6.41
N GLY A 30 -3.51 12.23 5.53
CA GLY A 30 -2.80 13.46 5.14
C GLY A 30 -1.60 13.27 4.18
N LEU A 31 -1.44 12.08 3.59
CA LEU A 31 -0.24 11.71 2.82
C LEU A 31 -0.35 12.02 1.31
N CYS A 32 -1.54 11.93 0.71
CA CYS A 32 -1.70 12.02 -0.75
C CYS A 32 -1.96 13.43 -1.28
N GLY A 33 -2.53 14.34 -0.46
CA GLY A 33 -2.93 15.67 -0.93
C GLY A 33 -4.16 15.73 -1.85
N GLN A 34 -4.83 14.61 -2.13
CA GLN A 34 -6.00 14.62 -3.03
C GLN A 34 -7.28 15.20 -2.40
N CYS A 35 -7.26 15.48 -1.11
CA CYS A 35 -8.37 16.11 -0.39
C CYS A 35 -8.13 17.60 -0.11
N ILE A 36 -7.24 18.26 -0.86
CA ILE A 36 -7.05 19.69 -0.71
C ILE A 36 -8.34 20.40 -1.13
N VAL A 37 -8.79 21.31 -0.27
CA VAL A 37 -9.96 22.16 -0.45
C VAL A 37 -9.60 23.57 0.00
N LYS A 38 -10.33 24.57 -0.50
CA LYS A 38 -10.25 25.92 0.06
C LYS A 38 -11.30 26.05 1.15
N VAL A 39 -10.90 26.55 2.31
CA VAL A 39 -11.72 26.61 3.52
C VAL A 39 -11.69 28.02 4.08
N ASN A 40 -12.87 28.56 4.36
CA ASN A 40 -13.05 29.79 5.13
C ASN A 40 -14.03 29.50 6.27
N GLY A 41 -13.82 30.12 7.43
CA GLY A 41 -14.67 29.93 8.61
C GLY A 41 -13.97 29.20 9.76
N ASN A 42 -14.75 28.69 10.70
CA ASN A 42 -14.22 28.19 11.96
C ASN A 42 -13.85 26.70 11.88
N VAL A 43 -12.55 26.43 11.75
CA VAL A 43 -11.98 25.08 11.66
C VAL A 43 -10.72 24.94 12.53
N SER A 44 -10.32 23.70 12.79
CA SER A 44 -9.10 23.41 13.56
C SER A 44 -7.85 24.05 12.93
N PRO A 45 -6.80 24.37 13.71
CA PRO A 45 -5.50 24.80 13.19
C PRO A 45 -4.88 23.79 12.21
N PRO A 46 -3.96 24.22 11.32
CA PRO A 46 -3.23 23.33 10.43
C PRO A 46 -2.48 22.23 11.18
N THR A 47 -2.54 21.00 10.68
CA THR A 47 -1.75 19.89 11.23
C THR A 47 -0.31 19.91 10.70
N GLY A 48 0.58 19.15 11.34
CA GLY A 48 1.97 18.99 10.86
C GLY A 48 2.06 18.50 9.41
N ASN A 49 1.14 17.64 8.99
CA ASN A 49 1.05 17.19 7.59
C ASN A 49 0.71 18.33 6.62
N GLU A 50 -0.13 19.28 7.04
CA GLU A 50 -0.46 20.46 6.23
C GLU A 50 0.74 21.40 6.12
N LEU A 51 1.42 21.63 7.25
CA LEU A 51 2.60 22.49 7.33
C LEU A 51 3.79 21.94 6.53
N ALA A 52 4.08 20.63 6.65
CA ALA A 52 5.15 19.97 5.92
C ALA A 52 4.97 20.07 4.39
N ARG A 53 3.72 20.12 3.94
CA ARG A 53 3.37 20.28 2.52
C ARG A 53 3.30 21.74 2.06
N ARG A 54 3.56 22.70 2.96
CA ARG A 54 3.45 24.15 2.71
C ARG A 54 2.05 24.54 2.19
N ILE A 55 1.02 23.86 2.69
CA ILE A 55 -0.37 24.19 2.37
C ILE A 55 -0.74 25.47 3.12
N GLY A 56 -1.05 26.54 2.39
CA GLY A 56 -1.37 27.86 2.93
C GLY A 56 -2.43 28.59 2.11
N ASN A 57 -2.65 29.88 2.39
CA ASN A 57 -3.60 30.75 1.66
C ASN A 57 -5.05 30.25 1.67
N GLY A 58 -5.52 29.75 2.81
CA GLY A 58 -6.88 29.22 2.97
C GLY A 58 -7.10 27.84 2.35
N LEU A 59 -6.07 27.21 1.80
CA LEU A 59 -6.12 25.80 1.43
C LEU A 59 -5.90 24.94 2.68
N ARG A 60 -6.59 23.81 2.74
CA ARG A 60 -6.51 22.82 3.82
C ARG A 60 -6.60 21.41 3.27
N LEU A 61 -6.00 20.44 3.97
CA LEU A 61 -6.33 19.04 3.76
C LEU A 61 -7.65 18.76 4.48
N ALA A 62 -8.73 18.53 3.72
CA ALA A 62 -10.04 18.26 4.31
C ALA A 62 -9.97 17.11 5.33
N CYS A 63 -9.23 16.04 5.01
CA CYS A 63 -9.09 14.88 5.90
C CYS A 63 -8.31 15.14 7.21
N GLN A 64 -7.65 16.29 7.33
CA GLN A 64 -6.92 16.71 8.53
C GLN A 64 -7.58 17.91 9.22
N THR A 65 -8.74 18.36 8.72
CA THR A 65 -9.44 19.54 9.20
C THR A 65 -10.69 19.13 9.97
N LEU A 66 -10.88 19.69 11.17
CA LEU A 66 -12.11 19.53 11.96
C LEU A 66 -12.99 20.77 11.81
N VAL A 67 -14.29 20.59 11.64
CA VAL A 67 -15.28 21.66 11.59
C VAL A 67 -15.58 22.11 13.03
N LEU A 68 -15.36 23.38 13.35
CA LEU A 68 -15.60 23.93 14.70
C LEU A 68 -16.76 24.92 14.75
N GLY A 69 -17.25 25.36 13.59
CA GLY A 69 -18.41 26.23 13.42
C GLY A 69 -18.74 26.43 11.95
N GLU A 70 -19.42 27.54 11.65
CA GLU A 70 -19.81 27.87 10.27
C GLU A 70 -18.58 27.90 9.34
N THR A 71 -18.63 27.10 8.28
CA THR A 71 -17.50 26.82 7.41
C THR A 71 -17.95 26.77 5.97
N TYR A 72 -17.27 27.54 5.11
CA TYR A 72 -17.45 27.57 3.67
C TYR A 72 -16.33 26.79 3.02
N VAL A 73 -16.69 25.83 2.16
CA VAL A 73 -15.73 24.94 1.50
C VAL A 73 -15.91 25.01 0.00
N GLU A 74 -14.80 25.25 -0.70
CA GLU A 74 -14.71 25.22 -2.15
C GLU A 74 -13.84 24.03 -2.58
N LEU A 75 -14.42 23.15 -3.41
CA LEU A 75 -13.72 22.03 -4.01
C LEU A 75 -12.86 22.55 -5.18
N ILE A 76 -11.55 22.47 -5.05
CA ILE A 76 -10.61 22.96 -6.06
C ILE A 76 -10.41 21.99 -7.24
N TYR A 77 -10.91 20.76 -7.15
CA TYR A 77 -10.84 19.78 -8.23
C TYR A 77 -12.11 18.94 -8.27
N LYS A 78 -12.77 18.89 -9.44
CA LYS A 78 -13.62 17.77 -9.79
C LYS A 78 -12.72 16.75 -10.50
N PRO A 79 -12.45 15.57 -9.93
CA PRO A 79 -11.80 14.52 -10.68
C PRO A 79 -12.65 14.14 -11.88
N VAL A 80 -12.24 14.62 -13.06
CA VAL A 80 -12.61 13.98 -14.31
C VAL A 80 -11.80 12.69 -14.33
N LEU A 81 -12.41 11.61 -13.82
CA LEU A 81 -11.85 10.28 -13.96
C LEU A 81 -11.93 9.88 -15.44
N ASN A 82 -10.93 10.28 -16.22
CA ASN A 82 -10.65 9.65 -17.51
C ASN A 82 -9.98 8.30 -17.25
N VAL A 83 -10.75 7.38 -16.68
CA VAL A 83 -10.34 5.98 -16.67
C VAL A 83 -10.53 5.44 -18.07
N SER A 84 -9.49 4.79 -18.61
CA SER A 84 -9.66 3.95 -19.79
C SER A 84 -10.79 2.97 -19.48
N LYS A 85 -11.89 3.03 -20.24
CA LYS A 85 -12.97 2.03 -20.15
C LYS A 85 -12.53 0.67 -20.71
N LEU A 86 -11.30 0.59 -21.25
CA LEU A 86 -10.74 -0.61 -21.82
C LEU A 86 -9.80 -1.26 -20.80
N THR A 87 -10.22 -2.41 -20.27
CA THR A 87 -9.34 -3.34 -19.58
C THR A 87 -8.64 -4.19 -20.64
N LEU A 88 -7.32 -4.08 -20.72
CA LEU A 88 -6.49 -4.96 -21.54
C LEU A 88 -5.84 -5.98 -20.62
N SER A 89 -6.25 -7.24 -20.74
CA SER A 89 -5.51 -8.36 -20.17
C SER A 89 -4.27 -8.58 -21.00
N VAL A 90 -3.10 -8.26 -20.44
CA VAL A 90 -1.81 -8.52 -21.08
C VAL A 90 -1.24 -9.78 -20.45
N ASP A 91 -1.19 -10.87 -21.21
CA ASP A 91 -0.56 -12.09 -20.74
C ASP A 91 0.96 -11.87 -20.60
N ILE A 92 1.47 -12.10 -19.40
CA ILE A 92 2.90 -12.07 -19.14
C ILE A 92 3.53 -13.29 -19.81
N LYS A 93 4.25 -13.08 -20.92
CA LYS A 93 4.87 -14.15 -21.71
C LYS A 93 5.99 -14.90 -20.97
N LYS A 94 6.69 -14.22 -20.05
CA LYS A 94 7.80 -14.78 -19.27
C LYS A 94 7.81 -14.17 -17.87
N ILE A 95 7.82 -15.03 -16.87
CA ILE A 95 7.94 -14.64 -15.46
C ILE A 95 9.41 -14.77 -15.07
N ASP A 96 9.97 -13.70 -14.51
CA ASP A 96 11.28 -13.70 -13.85
C ASP A 96 11.07 -13.39 -12.36
N PRO A 97 11.04 -14.42 -11.49
CA PRO A 97 10.72 -14.23 -10.07
C PRO A 97 11.81 -13.43 -9.33
N ILE A 98 11.37 -12.55 -8.43
CA ILE A 98 12.28 -11.77 -7.56
C ILE A 98 13.07 -12.66 -6.59
N TYR A 99 12.54 -13.86 -6.29
CA TYR A 99 13.16 -14.82 -5.40
C TYR A 99 13.76 -16.01 -6.17
N LYS A 100 14.79 -16.63 -5.60
CA LYS A 100 15.42 -17.84 -6.13
C LYS A 100 15.44 -18.92 -5.06
N ILE A 101 15.21 -20.16 -5.48
CA ILE A 101 15.44 -21.36 -4.66
C ILE A 101 16.67 -22.05 -5.22
N ILE A 102 17.73 -22.13 -4.44
CA ILE A 102 19.06 -22.57 -4.88
C ILE A 102 19.43 -23.81 -4.07
N GLU A 103 19.83 -24.88 -4.75
CA GLU A 103 20.25 -26.11 -4.07
C GLU A 103 21.54 -25.88 -3.25
N LEU A 104 21.48 -26.24 -1.97
CA LEU A 104 22.54 -26.05 -0.98
C LEU A 104 23.88 -26.63 -1.41
N ARG A 105 23.84 -27.81 -2.04
CA ARG A 105 25.03 -28.57 -2.43
C ARG A 105 25.79 -27.96 -3.61
N GLN A 106 25.10 -27.19 -4.46
CA GLN A 106 25.69 -26.70 -5.70
C GLN A 106 26.38 -25.35 -5.54
N HIS A 107 25.88 -24.47 -4.66
CA HIS A 107 26.41 -23.12 -4.59
C HIS A 107 25.99 -22.39 -3.31
N TYR A 108 26.93 -22.18 -2.38
CA TYR A 108 26.76 -21.11 -1.41
C TYR A 108 27.13 -19.79 -2.11
N PRO A 109 26.24 -18.79 -2.21
CA PRO A 109 26.58 -17.51 -2.82
C PRO A 109 27.68 -16.85 -1.97
N ARG A 110 28.93 -16.96 -2.42
CA ARG A 110 30.05 -16.22 -1.86
C ARG A 110 29.99 -14.81 -2.44
N ASP A 111 29.19 -13.96 -1.82
CA ASP A 111 29.19 -12.54 -2.16
C ASP A 111 30.44 -11.90 -1.53
N GLU A 112 31.15 -11.06 -2.29
CA GLU A 112 32.34 -10.33 -1.83
C GLU A 112 31.94 -9.30 -0.77
N GLY A 113 31.78 -9.74 0.48
CA GLY A 113 31.54 -8.88 1.63
C GLY A 113 30.54 -9.38 2.66
N ARG A 114 29.89 -10.54 2.44
CA ARG A 114 28.94 -11.12 3.41
C ARG A 114 29.26 -12.58 3.69
N ILE A 115 29.76 -12.85 4.90
CA ILE A 115 29.99 -14.21 5.39
C ILE A 115 28.71 -14.68 6.07
N PRO A 116 28.09 -15.77 5.63
CA PRO A 116 26.94 -16.33 6.32
C PRO A 116 27.33 -16.92 7.68
N ILE A 117 26.54 -16.65 8.71
CA ILE A 117 26.64 -17.39 9.97
C ILE A 117 25.81 -18.66 9.82
N LEU A 118 26.47 -19.76 9.45
CA LEU A 118 25.85 -21.08 9.48
C LEU A 118 25.93 -21.60 10.92
N MET A 119 24.78 -21.73 11.60
CA MET A 119 24.68 -22.65 12.74
C MET A 119 25.16 -24.03 12.24
N ARG A 120 26.04 -24.72 12.99
CA ARG A 120 26.75 -25.96 12.63
C ARG A 120 26.30 -26.59 11.30
N ARG A 121 27.17 -26.55 10.30
CA ARG A 121 26.94 -27.03 8.93
C ARG A 121 26.30 -28.43 8.87
N GLU A 122 26.66 -29.30 9.82
CA GLU A 122 26.09 -30.65 9.94
C GLU A 122 24.56 -30.66 10.17
N LEU A 123 24.02 -29.72 10.96
CA LEU A 123 22.57 -29.61 11.23
C LEU A 123 21.81 -29.02 10.04
N ILE A 124 22.42 -28.11 9.29
CA ILE A 124 21.78 -27.46 8.13
C ILE A 124 21.72 -28.41 6.93
N ASP A 125 22.77 -29.21 6.67
CA ASP A 125 22.78 -30.15 5.55
C ASP A 125 21.80 -31.33 5.75
N GLU A 126 21.44 -31.64 7.02
CA GLU A 126 20.41 -32.63 7.36
C GLU A 126 18.98 -32.04 7.29
N MET A 127 18.80 -30.75 7.61
CA MET A 127 17.47 -30.12 7.70
C MET A 127 17.07 -29.32 6.46
N CYS A 128 18.02 -28.88 5.64
CA CYS A 128 17.79 -28.01 4.50
C CYS A 128 18.45 -28.56 3.23
N ARG A 129 17.71 -28.49 2.11
CA ARG A 129 18.17 -28.87 0.77
C ARG A 129 18.32 -27.66 -0.15
N TYR A 130 17.60 -26.58 0.13
CA TYR A 130 17.62 -25.35 -0.65
C TYR A 130 17.75 -24.11 0.24
N TYR A 131 18.40 -23.07 -0.30
CA TYR A 131 18.28 -21.70 0.22
C TYR A 131 17.26 -20.92 -0.59
N VAL A 132 16.55 -20.02 0.08
CA VAL A 132 15.68 -19.04 -0.57
C VAL A 132 16.39 -17.69 -0.53
N SER A 133 16.68 -17.11 -1.69
CA SER A 133 17.17 -15.74 -1.81
C SER A 133 16.10 -14.82 -2.38
N VAL A 134 16.11 -13.56 -1.98
CA VAL A 134 15.29 -12.49 -2.56
C VAL A 134 16.26 -11.43 -3.04
N PHE A 135 16.24 -11.13 -4.34
CA PHE A 135 17.37 -10.51 -5.03
C PHE A 135 18.64 -11.33 -4.76
N ASP A 136 19.57 -10.80 -3.97
CA ASP A 136 20.84 -11.43 -3.62
C ASP A 136 20.98 -11.69 -2.10
N LEU A 137 19.91 -11.49 -1.33
CA LEU A 137 19.90 -11.74 0.10
C LEU A 137 19.32 -13.11 0.42
N VAL A 138 20.09 -13.97 1.10
CA VAL A 138 19.59 -15.24 1.64
C VAL A 138 18.61 -14.95 2.78
N MET A 139 17.36 -15.34 2.59
CA MET A 139 16.27 -15.11 3.55
C MET A 139 16.05 -16.31 4.48
N GLY A 140 16.42 -17.52 4.05
CA GLY A 140 16.24 -18.75 4.83
C GLY A 140 16.59 -20.01 4.04
N CYS A 141 16.27 -21.18 4.61
CA CYS A 141 16.45 -22.48 3.97
C CYS A 141 15.22 -23.39 4.16
N THR A 142 15.07 -24.35 3.26
CA THR A 142 13.96 -25.31 3.22
C THR A 142 14.46 -26.68 2.72
N SER A 143 13.82 -27.76 3.15
CA SER A 143 14.04 -29.11 2.62
C SER A 143 13.24 -29.38 1.34
N ASP A 144 12.21 -28.58 1.08
CA ASP A 144 11.28 -28.72 -0.02
C ASP A 144 11.33 -27.51 -0.96
N GLU A 145 11.38 -27.76 -2.27
CA GLU A 145 11.31 -26.72 -3.30
C GLU A 145 9.88 -26.32 -3.68
N SER A 146 8.88 -27.03 -3.13
CA SER A 146 7.46 -26.71 -3.24
C SER A 146 7.17 -25.48 -2.38
N GLY A 147 7.27 -24.31 -3.04
CA GLY A 147 7.01 -23.02 -2.44
C GLY A 147 5.71 -22.43 -2.98
N LEU A 148 4.87 -21.94 -2.07
CA LEU A 148 3.73 -21.09 -2.42
C LEU A 148 4.11 -19.63 -2.20
N ILE A 149 3.59 -18.76 -3.04
CA ILE A 149 3.78 -17.31 -2.93
C ILE A 149 2.43 -16.71 -2.54
N LEU A 150 2.43 -15.95 -1.45
CA LEU A 150 1.26 -15.18 -1.01
C LEU A 150 1.40 -13.74 -1.50
N LEU A 151 0.56 -13.35 -2.44
CA LEU A 151 0.39 -11.98 -2.88
C LEU A 151 -0.72 -11.35 -2.05
N ILE A 152 -0.48 -10.16 -1.48
CA ILE A 152 -1.44 -9.44 -0.63
C ILE A 152 -1.60 -8.03 -1.17
N ASP A 153 -2.84 -7.65 -1.45
CA ASP A 153 -3.23 -6.26 -1.70
C ASP A 153 -3.88 -5.69 -0.44
N LEU A 154 -3.25 -4.65 0.12
CA LEU A 154 -3.68 -3.99 1.35
C LEU A 154 -4.47 -2.72 0.99
N GLY A 155 -5.77 -2.90 0.77
CA GLY A 155 -6.71 -1.80 0.61
C GLY A 155 -7.07 -1.12 1.93
N THR A 156 -7.69 0.06 1.86
CA THR A 156 -8.17 0.78 3.05
C THR A 156 -9.43 0.18 3.69
N THR A 157 -10.15 -0.66 2.94
CA THR A 157 -11.44 -1.23 3.36
C THR A 157 -11.48 -2.75 3.26
N LYS A 158 -10.55 -3.36 2.52
CA LYS A 158 -10.49 -4.80 2.27
C LYS A 158 -9.05 -5.21 2.06
N ILE A 159 -8.72 -6.44 2.45
CA ILE A 159 -7.46 -7.09 2.12
C ILE A 159 -7.76 -8.19 1.12
N ALA A 160 -7.18 -8.12 -0.07
CA ALA A 160 -7.28 -9.19 -1.05
C ALA A 160 -5.99 -10.02 -1.04
N TYR A 161 -6.10 -11.32 -1.31
CA TYR A 161 -4.94 -12.19 -1.41
C TYR A 161 -5.03 -13.18 -2.56
N GLN A 162 -3.87 -13.57 -3.08
CA GLN A 162 -3.72 -14.70 -3.99
C GLN A 162 -2.56 -15.59 -3.50
N VAL A 163 -2.82 -16.89 -3.44
CA VAL A 163 -1.81 -17.92 -3.26
C VAL A 163 -1.49 -18.48 -4.63
N ILE A 164 -0.26 -18.31 -5.08
CA ILE A 164 0.19 -18.76 -6.40
C ILE A 164 1.32 -19.79 -6.27
N ASP A 165 1.46 -20.64 -7.28
CA ASP A 165 2.61 -21.53 -7.42
C ASP A 165 3.80 -20.80 -8.07
N ARG A 166 4.94 -21.51 -8.18
CA ARG A 166 6.18 -20.98 -8.77
C ARG A 166 6.10 -20.69 -10.27
N ARG A 167 5.08 -21.22 -10.96
CA ARG A 167 4.80 -20.98 -12.39
C ARG A 167 3.83 -19.82 -12.59
N GLY A 168 3.35 -19.20 -11.51
CA GLY A 168 2.40 -18.10 -11.53
C GLY A 168 0.94 -18.55 -11.60
N ASN A 169 0.64 -19.85 -11.44
CA ASN A 169 -0.74 -20.32 -11.42
C ASN A 169 -1.39 -19.97 -10.08
N VAL A 170 -2.61 -19.43 -10.12
CA VAL A 170 -3.40 -19.15 -8.92
C VAL A 170 -3.96 -20.45 -8.36
N ILE A 171 -3.60 -20.77 -7.12
CA ILE A 171 -4.09 -21.95 -6.38
C ILE A 171 -5.35 -21.57 -5.59
N ARG A 172 -5.33 -20.40 -4.96
CA ARG A 172 -6.42 -19.89 -4.14
C ARG A 172 -6.38 -18.36 -4.14
N GLU A 173 -7.54 -17.73 -4.14
CA GLU A 173 -7.66 -16.30 -3.92
C GLU A 173 -8.84 -15.98 -3.00
N GLY A 174 -8.84 -14.79 -2.42
CA GLY A 174 -9.89 -14.38 -1.50
C GLY A 174 -9.79 -12.92 -1.10
N VAL A 175 -10.81 -12.48 -0.37
CA VAL A 175 -10.91 -11.13 0.17
C VAL A 175 -11.37 -11.23 1.62
N GLU A 176 -10.60 -10.64 2.52
CA GLU A 176 -10.91 -10.51 3.95
C GLU A 176 -11.36 -9.07 4.25
N LEU A 177 -12.28 -8.93 5.21
CA LEU A 177 -12.85 -7.65 5.67
C LEU A 177 -11.98 -6.97 6.72
#